data_AF-A0A0N1AIT0-F1
#
_entry.id   AF-A0A0N1AIT0-F1
#
_cell.length_a   1.000
_cell.length_b   1.000
_cell.length_c   1.000
_cell.angle_alpha   90.00
_cell.angle_beta   90.00
_cell.angle_gamma   90.00
#
_symmetry.space_group_name_H-M   'P 1'
#
loop_
_entity.id
_entity.type
_entity.pdbx_description
1 polymer ?
#
loop_
_entity_poly.entity_id
_entity_poly.type
_entity_poly.pdbx_seq_one_letter_code
_entity_poly.pdbx_strand_id
1 'polypeptide(L)'
;MKKMVLASLLTNVAVLIPVCAGLLMDAAWIADGYGAATAARGILLSIYGAILIVSLGLLFKRDPALVAPLLLVQVIYKLTTPFTVGSFTNPVVLSNLAIATLHLVTLVLISRQLGWHRANGV
;
A
#
# COMPACT_ATOMS: atom_id res chain seq x y z
N MET A 1 17.84 2.37 4.73
CA MET A 1 16.94 2.87 3.66
C MET A 1 16.67 1.83 2.58
N LYS A 2 17.65 1.32 1.81
CA LYS A 2 17.41 0.26 0.79
C LYS A 2 16.62 -0.94 1.34
N LYS A 3 16.93 -1.37 2.57
CA LYS A 3 16.19 -2.41 3.30
C LYS A 3 14.74 -2.04 3.63
N MET A 4 14.47 -0.77 4.00
CA MET A 4 13.11 -0.29 4.33
C MET A 4 12.25 -0.11 3.09
N VAL A 5 12.83 0.41 2.00
CA VAL A 5 12.19 0.47 0.68
C VAL A 5 11.84 -0.94 0.22
N LEU A 6 12.79 -1.87 0.29
CA LEU A 6 12.55 -3.28 -0.03
C LEU A 6 11.46 -3.87 0.86
N ALA A 7 11.51 -3.68 2.18
CA ALA A 7 10.50 -4.18 3.10
C ALA A 7 9.10 -3.63 2.79
N SER A 8 8.99 -2.36 2.42
CA SER A 8 7.71 -1.72 2.07
C SER A 8 7.15 -2.28 0.76
N LEU A 9 7.99 -2.44 -0.26
CA LEU A 9 7.59 -3.05 -1.53
C LEU A 9 7.20 -4.53 -1.37
N LEU A 10 7.97 -5.29 -0.60
CA LEU A 10 7.64 -6.67 -0.28
C LEU A 10 6.34 -6.77 0.52
N THR A 11 6.08 -5.85 1.44
CA THR A 11 4.80 -5.79 2.17
C THR A 11 3.64 -5.54 1.22
N ASN A 12 3.76 -4.62 0.26
CA ASN A 12 2.73 -4.43 -0.76
C ASN A 12 2.46 -5.72 -1.52
N VAL A 13 3.51 -6.39 -1.99
CA VAL A 13 3.38 -7.62 -2.77
C VAL A 13 2.76 -8.74 -1.93
N ALA A 14 3.28 -8.98 -0.73
CA ALA A 14 2.84 -10.04 0.16
C ALA A 14 1.38 -9.88 0.60
N VAL A 15 0.89 -8.64 0.75
CA VAL A 15 -0.50 -8.36 1.14
C VAL A 15 -1.41 -8.30 -0.08
N LEU A 16 -1.00 -7.66 -1.17
CA LEU A 16 -1.88 -7.46 -2.32
C LEU A 16 -2.05 -8.71 -3.17
N ILE A 17 -1.09 -9.64 -3.21
CA ILE A 17 -1.30 -10.94 -3.89
C ILE A 17 -2.52 -11.67 -3.32
N PRO A 18 -2.59 -11.99 -2.01
CA PRO A 18 -3.74 -12.70 -1.46
C PRO A 18 -5.02 -11.87 -1.48
N VAL A 19 -4.94 -10.54 -1.32
CA VAL A 19 -6.12 -9.66 -1.42
C VAL A 19 -6.68 -9.67 -2.84
N CYS A 20 -5.87 -9.44 -3.87
CA CYS A 20 -6.31 -9.46 -5.25
C CYS A 20 -6.82 -10.84 -5.67
N ALA A 21 -6.14 -11.92 -5.26
CA ALA A 21 -6.59 -13.29 -5.51
C ALA A 21 -7.94 -13.57 -4.84
N GLY A 22 -8.10 -13.19 -3.58
CA GLY A 22 -9.37 -13.31 -2.86
C GLY A 22 -10.50 -12.54 -3.54
N LEU A 23 -10.25 -11.28 -3.92
CA LEU A 23 -11.23 -10.44 -4.63
C LEU A 23 -11.63 -11.02 -5.99
N LEU A 24 -10.67 -11.59 -6.74
CA LEU A 24 -10.91 -12.26 -8.02
C LEU A 24 -11.72 -13.54 -7.88
N MET A 25 -11.45 -14.32 -6.84
CA MET A 25 -12.08 -15.61 -6.58
C MET A 25 -13.37 -15.52 -5.76
N ASP A 26 -13.75 -14.32 -5.32
CA ASP A 26 -14.87 -14.09 -4.38
C ASP A 26 -14.80 -14.98 -3.13
N ALA A 27 -13.62 -15.04 -2.51
CA ALA A 27 -13.40 -15.90 -1.35
C ALA A 27 -14.26 -15.47 -0.14
N ALA A 28 -14.73 -16.42 0.67
CA ALA A 28 -15.66 -16.15 1.78
C ALA A 28 -15.18 -15.03 2.74
N TRP A 29 -13.88 -15.02 3.10
CA TRP A 29 -13.29 -14.02 3.99
C TRP A 29 -13.26 -12.60 3.40
N ILE A 30 -13.38 -12.46 2.07
CA ILE A 30 -13.48 -11.16 1.41
C ILE A 30 -14.83 -10.53 1.70
N ALA A 31 -15.91 -11.31 1.81
CA ALA A 31 -17.23 -10.78 2.14
C ALA A 31 -17.22 -10.10 3.52
N ASP A 32 -16.54 -10.68 4.50
CA ASP A 32 -16.43 -10.14 5.86
C ASP A 32 -15.61 -8.84 5.91
N GLY A 33 -14.57 -8.73 5.07
CA GLY A 33 -13.66 -7.60 5.06
C GLY A 33 -14.07 -6.45 4.13
N TYR A 34 -14.52 -6.79 2.92
CA TYR A 34 -14.75 -5.87 1.80
C TYR A 34 -16.23 -5.78 1.38
N GLY A 35 -17.10 -6.62 1.95
CA GLY A 35 -18.52 -6.68 1.60
C GLY A 35 -18.82 -7.47 0.32
N ALA A 36 -20.07 -7.36 -0.11
CA ALA A 36 -20.63 -8.12 -1.23
C ALA A 36 -19.94 -7.84 -2.58
N ALA A 37 -20.09 -8.78 -3.50
CA ALA A 37 -19.64 -8.65 -4.89
C ALA A 37 -20.38 -7.53 -5.62
N THR A 38 -19.69 -6.41 -5.83
CA THR A 38 -20.26 -5.21 -6.47
C THR A 38 -19.26 -4.60 -7.45
N ALA A 39 -19.74 -3.70 -8.32
CA ALA A 39 -18.87 -2.93 -9.21
C ALA A 39 -17.78 -2.15 -8.43
N ALA A 40 -18.11 -1.62 -7.24
CA ALA A 40 -17.14 -0.95 -6.37
C ALA A 40 -16.00 -1.88 -5.94
N ARG A 41 -16.31 -3.15 -5.63
CA ARG A 41 -15.28 -4.16 -5.30
C ARG A 41 -14.39 -4.48 -6.50
N GLY A 42 -14.93 -4.48 -7.72
CA GLY A 42 -14.17 -4.61 -8.96
C GLY A 42 -13.22 -3.44 -9.21
N ILE A 43 -13.67 -2.20 -8.96
CA ILE A 43 -12.82 -1.00 -9.02
C ILE A 43 -11.68 -1.09 -8.00
N LEU A 44 -11.97 -1.53 -6.78
CA LEU A 44 -10.96 -1.72 -5.73
C LEU A 44 -9.90 -2.74 -6.15
N LEU A 45 -10.32 -3.87 -6.74
CA LEU A 45 -9.41 -4.86 -7.29
C LEU A 45 -8.51 -4.25 -8.38
N SER A 46 -9.04 -3.41 -9.26
CA SER A 46 -8.23 -2.75 -10.29
C SER A 46 -7.16 -1.83 -9.67
N ILE A 47 -7.53 -1.04 -8.66
CA ILE A 47 -6.59 -0.16 -7.94
C ILE A 47 -5.51 -0.97 -7.23
N TYR A 48 -5.91 -2.02 -6.48
CA TYR A 48 -4.97 -2.89 -5.79
C TYR A 48 -4.07 -3.66 -6.75
N GLY A 49 -4.59 -4.11 -7.88
CA GLY A 49 -3.83 -4.71 -8.97
C GLY A 49 -2.78 -3.75 -9.55
N ALA A 50 -3.15 -2.49 -9.79
CA ALA A 50 -2.20 -1.47 -10.25
C ALA A 50 -1.08 -1.24 -9.23
N ILE A 51 -1.40 -1.11 -7.93
CA ILE A 51 -0.41 -0.96 -6.86
C ILE A 51 0.52 -2.18 -6.81
N LEU A 52 -0.02 -3.40 -6.96
CA LEU A 52 0.75 -4.64 -6.99
C LEU A 52 1.73 -4.66 -8.17
N ILE A 53 1.25 -4.38 -9.39
CA ILE A 53 2.08 -4.38 -10.60
C ILE A 53 3.21 -3.35 -10.49
N VAL A 54 2.90 -2.12 -10.07
CA VAL A 54 3.92 -1.09 -9.88
C VAL A 54 4.92 -1.48 -8.78
N SER A 55 4.44 -2.09 -7.68
CA SER A 55 5.33 -2.58 -6.61
C SER A 55 6.28 -3.66 -7.12
N LEU A 56 5.79 -4.61 -7.93
CA LEU A 56 6.63 -5.64 -8.57
C LEU A 56 7.67 -5.01 -9.51
N GLY A 57 7.28 -4.03 -10.33
CA GLY A 57 8.21 -3.30 -11.19
C GLY A 57 9.32 -2.59 -10.39
N LEU A 58 8.96 -1.91 -9.31
CA LEU A 58 9.92 -1.19 -8.45
C LEU A 58 10.81 -2.13 -7.61
N LEU A 59 10.51 -3.43 -7.51
CA LEU A 59 11.43 -4.39 -6.89
C LEU A 59 12.70 -4.59 -7.71
N PHE A 60 12.65 -4.39 -9.04
CA PHE A 60 13.83 -4.43 -9.93
C PHE A 60 14.65 -3.15 -9.84
N LYS A 61 13.98 -1.99 -9.73
CA LYS A 61 14.62 -0.67 -9.60
C LYS A 61 14.05 0.08 -8.41
N ARG A 62 14.70 -0.10 -7.24
CA ARG A 62 14.27 0.40 -5.92
C ARG A 62 14.66 1.86 -5.69
N ASP A 63 14.40 2.71 -6.68
CA ASP A 63 14.68 4.14 -6.60
C ASP A 63 13.73 4.81 -5.58
N PRO A 64 14.25 5.39 -4.47
CA PRO A 64 13.42 6.07 -3.47
C PRO A 64 12.51 7.16 -4.05
N ALA A 65 12.96 7.87 -5.09
CA ALA A 65 12.19 8.95 -5.71
C ALA A 65 10.94 8.41 -6.44
N LEU A 66 11.00 7.19 -6.99
CA LEU A 66 9.86 6.53 -7.64
C LEU A 66 8.97 5.81 -6.63
N VAL A 67 9.54 5.29 -5.55
CA VAL A 67 8.79 4.57 -4.50
C VAL A 67 7.98 5.53 -3.62
N ALA A 68 8.50 6.73 -3.34
CA ALA A 68 7.83 7.70 -2.49
C ALA A 68 6.38 8.02 -2.90
N PRO A 69 6.06 8.42 -4.15
CA PRO A 69 4.68 8.71 -4.53
C PRO A 69 3.76 7.49 -4.40
N LEU A 70 4.26 6.29 -4.73
CA LEU A 70 3.50 5.05 -4.57
C LEU A 70 3.14 4.80 -3.10
N LEU A 71 4.08 4.96 -2.17
CA LEU A 71 3.81 4.78 -0.74
C LEU A 71 2.94 5.90 -0.17
N LEU A 72 3.09 7.14 -0.65
CA LEU A 72 2.33 8.29 -0.19
C LEU A 72 0.83 8.11 -0.44
N VAL A 73 0.45 7.75 -1.67
CA VAL A 73 -0.95 7.48 -2.00
C VAL A 73 -1.50 6.37 -1.09
N GLN A 74 -0.70 5.34 -0.82
CA GLN A 74 -1.09 4.24 0.06
C GLN A 74 -1.31 4.69 1.50
N VAL A 75 -0.41 5.50 2.05
CA VAL A 75 -0.57 6.04 3.41
C VAL A 75 -1.84 6.88 3.49
N ILE A 76 -2.07 7.77 2.51
CA ILE A 76 -3.26 8.64 2.51
C ILE A 76 -4.53 7.79 2.51
N TYR A 77 -4.71 6.88 1.55
CA TYR A 77 -5.96 6.11 1.49
C TYR A 77 -6.13 5.19 2.71
N LYS A 78 -5.05 4.56 3.19
CA LYS A 78 -5.11 3.65 4.33
C LYS A 78 -5.48 4.38 5.63
N LEU A 79 -4.97 5.60 5.82
CA LEU A 79 -5.32 6.44 6.98
C LEU A 79 -6.75 7.01 6.88
N THR A 80 -7.26 7.27 5.67
CA THR A 80 -8.64 7.73 5.51
C THR A 80 -9.67 6.59 5.52
N THR A 81 -9.26 5.34 5.29
CA THR A 81 -10.15 4.17 5.21
C THR A 81 -11.07 3.98 6.43
N PRO A 82 -10.64 4.13 7.70
CA PRO A 82 -11.54 3.95 8.85
C PRO A 82 -12.76 4.88 8.82
N PHE A 83 -12.57 6.11 8.31
CA PHE A 83 -13.62 7.12 8.22
C PHE A 83 -14.56 6.87 7.05
N THR A 84 -14.03 6.41 5.90
CA THR A 84 -14.85 6.12 4.72
C THR A 84 -15.61 4.80 4.84
N VAL A 85 -15.03 3.81 5.52
CA VAL A 85 -15.70 2.54 5.85
C VAL A 85 -16.64 2.70 7.05
N GLY A 86 -16.42 3.71 7.91
CA GLY A 86 -17.20 3.91 9.13
C GLY A 86 -16.94 2.86 10.20
N SER A 87 -15.77 2.21 10.18
CA SER A 87 -15.39 1.18 11.16
C SER A 87 -13.89 1.18 11.40
N PHE A 88 -13.51 1.14 12.68
CA PHE A 88 -12.13 0.93 13.12
C PHE A 88 -11.84 -0.54 13.49
N THR A 89 -12.86 -1.39 13.54
CA THR A 89 -12.75 -2.81 13.93
C THR A 89 -12.75 -3.74 12.72
N ASN A 90 -13.04 -3.23 11.52
CA ASN A 90 -12.96 -4.02 10.30
C ASN A 90 -11.53 -4.56 10.09
N PRO A 91 -11.36 -5.86 9.77
CA PRO A 91 -10.05 -6.50 9.68
C PRO A 91 -9.15 -5.90 8.59
N VAL A 92 -9.74 -5.43 7.50
CA VAL A 92 -9.03 -4.75 6.40
C VAL A 92 -8.55 -3.37 6.85
N VAL A 93 -9.39 -2.65 7.60
CA VAL A 93 -9.03 -1.33 8.16
C VAL A 93 -7.85 -1.47 9.11
N LEU A 94 -7.89 -2.44 10.03
CA LEU A 94 -6.78 -2.71 10.96
C LEU A 94 -5.47 -3.03 10.22
N SER A 95 -5.54 -3.90 9.21
CA SER A 95 -4.38 -4.22 8.37
C SER A 95 -3.87 -2.99 7.62
N ASN A 96 -4.77 -2.14 7.10
CA ASN A 96 -4.41 -0.90 6.43
C ASN A 96 -3.69 0.07 7.36
N LEU A 97 -4.15 0.26 8.59
CA LEU A 97 -3.49 1.14 9.56
C LEU A 97 -2.08 0.64 9.91
N ALA A 98 -1.91 -0.66 10.15
CA ALA A 98 -0.60 -1.24 10.44
C ALA A 98 0.40 -1.04 9.28
N ILE A 99 -0.04 -1.30 8.05
CA ILE A 99 0.78 -1.11 6.84
C ILE A 99 1.07 0.39 6.62
N ALA A 100 0.10 1.27 6.89
CA ALA A 100 0.31 2.71 6.78
C ALA A 100 1.41 3.20 7.72
N THR A 101 1.50 2.67 8.94
CA THR A 101 2.59 2.99 9.87
C THR A 101 3.95 2.61 9.29
N LEU A 102 4.10 1.39 8.74
CA LEU A 102 5.33 0.95 8.08
C LEU A 102 5.71 1.89 6.92
N HIS A 103 4.76 2.19 6.05
CA HIS A 103 5.01 3.01 4.87
C HIS A 103 5.31 4.46 5.22
N LEU A 104 4.67 4.99 6.26
CA LEU A 104 4.94 6.32 6.79
C LEU A 104 6.38 6.43 7.32
N VAL A 105 6.85 5.43 8.07
CA VAL A 105 8.25 5.38 8.52
C VAL A 105 9.19 5.37 7.31
N THR A 106 8.91 4.56 6.29
CA THR A 106 9.71 4.52 5.07
C THR A 106 9.70 5.88 4.34
N LEU A 107 8.56 6.55 4.23
CA LEU A 107 8.46 7.88 3.61
C LEU A 107 9.27 8.94 4.35
N VAL A 108 9.23 8.95 5.69
CA VAL A 108 10.05 9.87 6.50
C VAL A 108 11.54 9.64 6.28
N LEU A 109 11.96 8.38 6.13
CA LEU A 109 13.36 8.07 5.82
C LEU A 109 13.76 8.49 4.40
N ILE A 110 12.87 8.32 3.41
CA ILE A 110 13.11 8.78 2.04
C ILE A 110 13.18 10.31 1.99
N SER A 111 12.27 11.02 2.66
CA SER A 111 12.21 12.48 2.64
C SER A 111 13.47 13.11 3.25
N ARG A 112 13.96 12.57 4.37
CA ARG A 112 15.23 12.98 4.99
C ARG A 112 16.41 12.84 4.03
N GLN A 113 16.46 11.75 3.28
CA GLN A 113 17.53 11.50 2.32
C GLN A 113 17.44 12.43 1.10
N LEU A 114 16.26 12.59 0.51
CA LEU A 114 16.06 13.50 -0.63
C LEU A 114 16.36 14.95 -0.23
N GLY A 115 15.97 15.36 0.98
CA GLY A 115 16.35 16.65 1.55
C GLY A 115 17.86 16.80 1.72
N TRP A 116 18.54 15.75 2.20
CA TRP A 116 20.01 15.73 2.31
C TRP A 116 20.71 15.89 0.95
N HIS A 117 20.25 15.20 -0.10
CA HIS A 117 20.84 15.33 -1.44
C HIS A 117 20.65 16.75 -2.00
N ARG A 118 19.44 17.33 -1.85
CA ARG A 118 19.17 18.71 -2.26
C ARG A 118 20.04 19.73 -1.52
N ALA A 119 20.29 19.52 -0.21
CA ALA A 119 21.09 20.43 0.59
C ALA A 119 22.60 20.39 0.26
N ASN A 120 23.09 19.24 -0.24
CA ASN A 120 24.51 19.02 -0.49
C ASN A 120 24.90 19.04 -1.99
N GLY A 121 23.96 19.36 -2.88
CA GLY A 121 24.25 19.55 -4.32
C GLY A 121 24.80 18.33 -5.05
N VAL A 122 24.49 17.11 -4.56
CA VAL A 122 24.87 15.84 -5.19
C VAL A 122 23.68 15.23 -5.92
#